data_AF-A0A514CHM3-F1
#
_entry.id   AF-A0A514CHM3-F1
#
_cell.length_a   1.000
_cell.length_b   1.000
_cell.length_c   1.000
_cell.angle_alpha   90.00
_cell.angle_beta   90.00
_cell.angle_gamma   90.00
#
_symmetry.space_group_name_H-M   'P 1'
#
loop_
_entity.id
_entity.type
_entity.pdbx_description
1 polymer ?
#
loop_
_entity_poly.entity_id
_entity_poly.type
_entity_poly.pdbx_seq_one_letter_code
_entity_poly.pdbx_strand_id
1 'polypeptide(L)'
;MNTSADISESIALLQKDFDLTVPDEELSREQLIKLLVPIVGDLLNRDLERLLQICYRIDLGEERLKRLLHEANPETMATELSEALVDRQLQKVEIRRKYQ
;
A
#
# COMPACT_ATOMS: atom_id res chain seq x y z
N MET A 1 12.33 6.10 11.47
CA MET A 1 13.02 6.30 10.18
C MET A 1 13.27 4.92 9.64
N ASN A 2 12.50 4.55 8.63
CA ASN A 2 12.53 3.24 8.01
C ASN A 2 13.83 3.13 7.21
N THR A 3 14.50 1.98 7.29
CA THR A 3 15.78 1.77 6.59
C THR A 3 15.53 1.49 5.11
N SER A 4 16.52 1.74 4.23
CA SER A 4 16.44 1.37 2.80
C SER A 4 16.05 -0.12 2.63
N ALA A 5 16.56 -0.99 3.51
CA ALA A 5 16.22 -2.40 3.53
C ALA A 5 14.73 -2.67 3.89
N ASP A 6 14.09 -1.84 4.73
CA ASP A 6 12.66 -2.00 5.06
C ASP A 6 11.78 -1.63 3.86
N ILE A 7 12.22 -0.63 3.09
CA ILE A 7 11.53 -0.16 1.89
C ILE A 7 11.61 -1.22 0.80
N SER A 8 12.79 -1.78 0.52
CA SER A 8 12.96 -2.83 -0.50
C SER A 8 12.14 -4.09 -0.21
N GLU A 9 12.05 -4.52 1.05
CA GLU A 9 11.19 -5.66 1.42
C GLU A 9 9.70 -5.32 1.27
N SER A 10 9.29 -4.11 1.65
CA SER A 10 7.92 -3.64 1.48
C SER A 10 7.52 -3.54 0.00
N ILE A 11 8.44 -3.12 -0.86
CA ILE A 11 8.25 -3.11 -2.32
C ILE A 11 7.98 -4.53 -2.81
N ALA A 12 8.82 -5.50 -2.47
CA ALA A 12 8.65 -6.89 -2.92
C ALA A 12 7.29 -7.49 -2.49
N LEU A 13 6.81 -7.16 -1.29
CA LEU A 13 5.49 -7.56 -0.82
C LEU A 13 4.37 -6.92 -1.64
N LEU A 14 4.44 -5.60 -1.86
CA LEU A 14 3.44 -4.87 -2.65
C LEU A 14 3.45 -5.26 -4.13
N GLN A 15 4.61 -5.59 -4.69
CA GLN A 15 4.71 -6.14 -6.04
C GLN A 15 3.91 -7.41 -6.22
N LYS A 16 4.02 -8.34 -5.27
CA LYS A 16 3.24 -9.56 -5.29
C LYS A 16 1.75 -9.29 -5.06
N ASP A 17 1.43 -8.26 -4.27
CA ASP A 17 0.05 -8.00 -3.89
C ASP A 17 -0.76 -7.28 -4.98
N PHE A 18 -0.11 -6.40 -5.74
CA PHE A 18 -0.70 -5.51 -6.74
C PHE A 18 -0.23 -5.77 -8.19
N ASP A 19 0.56 -6.82 -8.43
CA ASP A 19 1.25 -7.06 -9.71
C ASP A 19 2.07 -5.84 -10.16
N LEU A 20 2.69 -5.14 -9.19
CA LEU A 20 3.40 -3.89 -9.43
C LEU A 20 4.69 -4.13 -10.23
N THR A 21 4.84 -3.42 -11.33
CA THR A 21 6.13 -3.30 -12.02
C THR A 21 6.90 -2.15 -11.38
N VAL A 22 8.06 -2.44 -10.80
CA VAL A 22 8.95 -1.42 -10.25
C VAL A 22 10.23 -1.33 -11.07
N PRO A 23 10.86 -0.14 -11.15
CA PRO A 23 12.18 0.02 -11.75
C PRO A 23 13.24 -0.79 -10.98
N ASP A 24 14.34 -1.14 -11.65
CA ASP A 24 15.51 -1.80 -11.04
C ASP A 24 16.35 -0.86 -10.12
N GLU A 25 15.74 0.21 -9.62
CA GLU A 25 16.37 1.25 -8.81
C GLU A 25 15.79 1.25 -7.39
N GLU A 26 16.56 1.73 -6.40
CA GLU A 26 16.03 1.95 -5.05
C GLU A 26 14.94 3.03 -5.08
N LEU A 27 13.74 2.66 -4.65
CA LEU A 27 12.62 3.60 -4.55
C LEU A 27 12.49 4.14 -3.12
N SER A 28 12.15 5.42 -3.00
CA SER A 28 11.68 6.01 -1.76
C SER A 28 10.23 5.61 -1.47
N ARG A 29 9.79 5.82 -0.22
CA ARG A 29 8.39 5.68 0.19
C ARG A 29 7.45 6.48 -0.74
N GLU A 30 7.80 7.73 -1.02
CA GLU A 30 7.01 8.63 -1.87
C GLU A 30 6.93 8.14 -3.32
N GLN A 31 8.02 7.59 -3.86
CA GLN A 31 8.03 7.00 -5.21
C GLN A 31 7.14 5.76 -5.26
N LEU A 32 7.21 4.90 -4.25
CA LEU A 32 6.34 3.72 -4.16
C LEU A 32 4.86 4.10 -4.08
N ILE A 33 4.52 5.12 -3.28
CA ILE A 33 3.14 5.64 -3.24
C ILE A 33 2.70 6.10 -4.63
N LYS A 34 3.51 6.90 -5.32
CA LYS A 34 3.19 7.40 -6.67
C LYS A 34 2.93 6.29 -7.69
N LEU A 35 3.66 5.17 -7.59
CA LEU A 35 3.43 4.00 -8.44
C LEU A 35 2.13 3.27 -8.09
N LEU A 36 1.74 3.28 -6.80
CA LEU A 36 0.57 2.56 -6.31
C LEU A 36 -0.74 3.31 -6.53
N VAL A 37 -0.73 4.65 -6.49
CA VAL A 37 -1.93 5.51 -6.71
C VAL A 37 -2.73 5.14 -7.95
N PRO A 38 -2.16 5.06 -9.18
CA PRO A 38 -2.95 4.74 -10.36
C PRO A 38 -3.57 3.34 -10.29
N ILE A 39 -2.88 2.37 -9.71
CA ILE A 39 -3.37 0.99 -9.59
C ILE A 39 -4.53 0.92 -8.59
N VAL A 40 -4.36 1.55 -7.42
CA VAL A 40 -5.43 1.64 -6.42
C VAL A 40 -6.63 2.40 -6.98
N GLY A 41 -6.40 3.47 -7.74
CA GLY A 41 -7.44 4.22 -8.45
C GLY A 41 -8.21 3.34 -9.44
N ASP A 42 -7.51 2.53 -10.24
CA ASP A 42 -8.17 1.60 -11.16
C ASP A 42 -8.98 0.53 -10.43
N LEU A 43 -8.44 -0.04 -9.34
CA LEU A 43 -9.17 -1.02 -8.53
C LEU A 43 -10.40 -0.41 -7.86
N LEU A 44 -10.30 0.80 -7.31
CA LEU A 44 -11.45 1.51 -6.73
C LEU A 44 -12.59 1.66 -7.74
N ASN A 45 -12.27 1.96 -9.00
CA ASN A 45 -13.26 2.23 -10.04
C ASN A 45 -13.77 0.98 -10.75
N ARG A 46 -12.96 -0.08 -10.85
CA ARG A 46 -13.22 -1.22 -11.75
C ARG A 46 -13.30 -2.58 -11.03
N ASP A 47 -12.67 -2.71 -9.86
CA ASP A 47 -12.55 -3.98 -9.14
C ASP A 47 -12.36 -3.76 -7.63
N LEU A 48 -13.40 -3.19 -7.00
CA LEU A 48 -13.38 -2.89 -5.58
C LEU A 48 -13.21 -4.16 -4.74
N GLU A 49 -13.78 -5.29 -5.17
CA GLU A 49 -13.67 -6.56 -4.46
C GLU A 49 -12.20 -7.00 -4.34
N ARG A 50 -11.44 -6.94 -5.44
CA ARG A 50 -10.00 -7.23 -5.41
C ARG A 50 -9.24 -6.28 -4.49
N LEU A 51 -9.58 -5.00 -4.47
CA LEU A 51 -8.96 -4.04 -3.53
C LEU A 51 -9.20 -4.45 -2.07
N LEU A 52 -10.44 -4.77 -1.70
CA LEU A 52 -10.79 -5.20 -0.34
C LEU A 52 -10.04 -6.47 0.06
N GLN A 53 -9.93 -7.46 -0.84
CA GLN A 53 -9.17 -8.69 -0.61
C GLN A 53 -7.68 -8.41 -0.35
N ILE A 54 -7.09 -7.48 -1.11
CA ILE A 54 -5.70 -7.07 -0.90
C ILE A 54 -5.54 -6.37 0.45
N CYS A 55 -6.40 -5.40 0.78
CA CYS A 55 -6.37 -4.71 2.07
C CYS A 55 -6.41 -5.68 3.26
N TYR A 56 -7.24 -6.72 3.18
CA TYR A 56 -7.30 -7.76 4.22
C TYR A 56 -5.99 -8.54 4.37
N ARG A 57 -5.36 -8.96 3.26
CA ARG A 57 -4.06 -9.68 3.28
C ARG A 57 -2.92 -8.84 3.85
N ILE A 58 -2.98 -7.53 3.66
CA ILE A 58 -2.00 -6.55 4.16
C ILE A 58 -2.26 -6.20 5.63
N ASP A 59 -3.37 -6.64 6.20
CA ASP A 59 -3.85 -6.28 7.54
C ASP A 59 -4.13 -4.77 7.66
N LEU A 60 -4.67 -4.18 6.60
CA LEU A 60 -5.26 -2.84 6.64
C LEU A 60 -6.65 -2.97 7.28
N GLY A 61 -6.74 -2.69 8.58
CA GLY A 61 -7.94 -2.93 9.38
C GLY A 61 -9.23 -2.37 8.75
N GLU A 62 -10.29 -3.18 8.80
CA GLU A 62 -11.60 -2.93 8.16
C GLU A 62 -12.18 -1.56 8.53
N GLU A 63 -12.09 -1.14 9.79
CA GLU A 63 -12.57 0.16 10.27
C GLU A 63 -11.79 1.35 9.68
N ARG A 64 -10.50 1.17 9.37
CA ARG A 64 -9.71 2.21 8.68
C ARG A 64 -10.13 2.30 7.21
N LEU A 65 -10.32 1.14 6.57
CA LEU A 65 -10.75 1.06 5.18
C LEU A 65 -12.15 1.65 4.98
N LYS A 66 -13.12 1.31 5.83
CA LYS A 66 -14.47 1.86 5.79
C LYS A 66 -14.50 3.38 5.94
N ARG A 67 -13.67 3.93 6.82
CA ARG A 67 -13.52 5.39 7.00
C ARG A 67 -12.96 6.03 5.74
N LEU A 68 -11.88 5.50 5.18
CA LEU A 68 -11.31 6.01 3.92
C LEU A 68 -12.31 5.95 2.77
N LEU A 69 -13.11 4.88 2.67
CA LEU A 69 -14.12 4.75 1.62
C LEU A 69 -15.33 5.69 1.79
N HIS A 70 -15.72 6.01 3.03
CA HIS A 70 -16.89 6.87 3.30
C HIS A 70 -16.55 8.36 3.42
N GLU A 71 -15.37 8.69 3.93
CA GLU A 71 -15.00 10.06 4.30
C GLU A 71 -14.07 10.73 3.28
N ALA A 72 -13.40 9.95 2.41
CA ALA A 72 -12.43 10.53 1.49
C ALA A 72 -13.10 11.25 0.31
N ASN A 73 -12.49 12.37 -0.07
CA ASN A 73 -12.77 13.01 -1.34
C ASN A 73 -12.39 12.03 -2.47
N PRO A 74 -13.27 11.77 -3.45
CA PRO A 74 -12.95 10.90 -4.60
C PRO A 74 -11.62 11.26 -5.30
N GLU A 75 -11.23 12.54 -5.28
CA GLU A 75 -9.97 13.02 -5.86
C GLU A 75 -8.73 12.62 -5.06
N THR A 76 -8.85 12.38 -3.75
CA THR A 76 -7.72 12.05 -2.86
C THR A 76 -7.73 10.60 -2.37
N MET A 77 -8.87 9.91 -2.46
CA MET A 77 -9.08 8.55 -1.94
C MET A 77 -8.02 7.55 -2.39
N ALA A 78 -7.66 7.55 -3.68
CA ALA A 78 -6.63 6.65 -4.21
C ALA A 78 -5.25 6.91 -3.59
N THR A 79 -4.91 8.19 -3.36
CA THR A 79 -3.66 8.60 -2.71
C THR A 79 -3.63 8.20 -1.25
N GLU A 80 -4.68 8.52 -0.49
CA GLU A 80 -4.77 8.20 0.94
C GLU A 80 -4.74 6.69 1.21
N LEU A 81 -5.41 5.90 0.36
CA LEU A 81 -5.34 4.44 0.45
C LEU A 81 -3.94 3.92 0.12
N SER A 82 -3.29 4.48 -0.90
CA SER A 82 -1.93 4.07 -1.28
C SER A 82 -0.92 4.37 -0.17
N GLU A 83 -1.02 5.53 0.48
CA GLU A 83 -0.24 5.88 1.67
C GLU A 83 -0.50 4.88 2.80
N ALA A 84 -1.77 4.58 3.08
CA ALA A 84 -2.16 3.66 4.13
C ALA A 84 -1.61 2.24 3.92
N LEU A 85 -1.62 1.77 2.68
CA LEU A 85 -1.09 0.46 2.28
C LEU A 85 0.43 0.39 2.44
N VAL A 86 1.14 1.40 1.96
CA VAL A 86 2.60 1.49 2.07
C VAL A 86 3.04 1.56 3.53
N ASP A 87 2.40 2.41 4.33
CA ASP A 87 2.71 2.54 5.76
C ASP A 87 2.48 1.24 6.51
N ARG A 88 1.38 0.54 6.20
CA ARG A 88 1.06 -0.73 6.85
C ARG A 88 2.10 -1.80 6.55
N GLN A 89 2.60 -1.86 5.32
CA GLN A 89 3.64 -2.81 4.90
C GLN A 89 4.98 -2.50 5.55
N LEU A 90 5.38 -1.23 5.53
CA LEU A 90 6.59 -0.79 6.22
C LEU A 90 6.54 -1.15 7.71
N GLN A 91 5.43 -0.87 8.39
CA GLN A 91 5.24 -1.25 9.79
C GLN A 91 5.32 -2.77 10.00
N LYS A 92 4.78 -3.56 9.08
CA LYS A 92 4.83 -5.04 9.15
C LYS A 92 6.27 -5.55 9.05
N VAL A 93 7.07 -4.97 8.15
CA VAL A 93 8.49 -5.30 7.98
C VAL A 93 9.29 -4.88 9.21
N GLU A 94 9.09 -3.66 9.73
CA GLU A 94 9.75 -3.18 10.93
C GLU A 94 9.46 -4.06 12.16
N ILE A 95 8.19 -4.42 12.38
CA ILE A 95 7.79 -5.31 13.48
C ILE A 95 8.45 -6.67 13.31
N ARG A 96 8.42 -7.25 12.11
CA ARG A 96 9.07 -8.53 11.84
C ARG A 96 10.55 -8.46 12.22
N ARG A 97 11.29 -7.46 11.76
CA ARG A 97 12.73 -7.32 12.04
C ARG A 97 13.04 -7.07 13.51
N LYS A 98 12.17 -6.35 14.23
CA LYS A 98 12.37 -6.03 15.64
C LYS A 98 12.18 -7.24 16.56
N TYR A 99 11.38 -8.23 16.14
CA TYR A 99 10.96 -9.35 16.97
C TYR A 99 11.32 -10.73 16.39
N GLN A 100 12.11 -10.77 15.31
CA GLN A 100 12.65 -11.97 14.69
C GLN A 100 14.14 -12.10 15.02
#